data_AF-A0A2W6A018-F1
#
_entry.id   AF-A0A2W6A018-F1
#
_cell.length_a   1.000
_cell.length_b   1.000
_cell.length_c   1.000
_cell.angle_alpha   90.00
_cell.angle_beta   90.00
_cell.angle_gamma   90.00
#
_symmetry.space_group_name_H-M   'P 1'
#
loop_
_entity.id
_entity.type
_entity.pdbx_description
1 polymer ?
#
loop_
_entity_poly.entity_id
_entity_poly.type
_entity_poly.pdbx_seq_one_letter_code
_entity_poly.pdbx_strand_id
1 'polypeptide(L)'
;MKNSLPHIIPFPDIAKPYLQGDGLLFPARARDTPFNGWSKAKAALDKRLDGVAHFTIHDIRRSASTFWASLDIEPHVTEALLSHLTFKQDVQGTYNRFRYLPQMREALAKYQNFLISFVAR
;
A
#
# COMPACT_ATOMS: atom_id res chain seq x y z
N MET A 1 0.14 -4.60 -13.31
CA MET A 1 0.88 -3.31 -13.23
C MET A 1 1.05 -2.76 -14.63
N LYS A 2 0.95 -1.43 -14.82
CA LYS A 2 1.32 -0.82 -16.11
C LYS A 2 2.80 -1.18 -16.37
N ASN A 3 3.06 -1.92 -17.45
CA ASN A 3 4.39 -2.25 -18.00
C ASN A 3 5.09 -3.54 -17.52
N SER A 4 4.43 -4.46 -16.81
CA SER A 4 5.00 -5.77 -16.44
C SER A 4 6.34 -5.73 -15.65
N LEU A 5 6.76 -4.56 -15.17
CA LEU A 5 7.98 -4.43 -14.38
C LEU A 5 7.72 -4.77 -12.91
N PRO A 6 8.63 -5.52 -12.25
CA PRO A 6 8.55 -5.76 -10.83
C PRO A 6 8.68 -4.45 -10.04
N HIS A 7 7.63 -4.13 -9.28
CA HIS A 7 7.68 -3.09 -8.26
C HIS A 7 8.03 -3.74 -6.93
N ILE A 8 9.09 -3.22 -6.29
CA ILE A 8 9.62 -3.76 -5.04
C ILE A 8 9.24 -2.77 -3.95
N ILE A 9 8.53 -3.26 -2.94
CA ILE A 9 8.13 -2.49 -1.75
C ILE A 9 8.76 -3.16 -0.53
N PRO A 10 9.51 -2.43 0.33
CA PRO A 10 9.94 -2.96 1.62
C PRO A 10 8.73 -3.29 2.50
N PHE A 11 8.70 -4.43 3.18
CA PHE A 11 7.59 -4.76 4.08
C PHE A 11 7.88 -4.27 5.52
N PRO A 12 6.94 -3.54 6.14
CA PRO A 12 7.04 -3.19 7.56
C PRO A 12 6.85 -4.44 8.43
N ASP A 13 7.43 -4.45 9.63
CA ASP A 13 7.44 -5.63 10.51
C ASP A 13 6.04 -6.13 10.86
N ILE A 14 5.07 -5.23 11.03
CA ILE A 14 3.67 -5.56 11.31
C ILE A 14 3.00 -6.37 10.19
N ALA A 15 3.48 -6.21 8.95
CA ALA A 15 2.93 -6.92 7.80
C ALA A 15 3.55 -8.31 7.61
N LYS A 16 4.74 -8.56 8.18
CA LYS A 16 5.48 -9.82 8.00
C LYS A 16 4.66 -11.07 8.32
N PRO A 17 3.86 -11.16 9.40
CA PRO A 17 3.08 -12.37 9.68
C PRO A 17 2.05 -12.71 8.60
N TYR A 18 1.61 -11.72 7.82
CA TYR A 18 0.56 -11.89 6.79
C TYR A 18 1.13 -12.12 5.39
N LEU A 19 2.44 -11.96 5.21
CA LEU A 19 3.12 -12.00 3.91
C LEU A 19 4.16 -13.14 3.87
N GLN A 20 3.77 -14.29 4.40
CA GLN A 20 4.57 -15.51 4.44
C GLN A 20 3.85 -16.64 3.73
N GLY A 21 4.62 -17.57 3.16
CA GLY A 21 4.12 -18.76 2.48
C GLY A 21 4.44 -18.77 0.98
N ASP A 22 4.32 -19.97 0.40
CA ASP A 22 4.54 -20.21 -1.01
C ASP A 22 3.21 -20.15 -1.79
N GLY A 23 3.26 -19.68 -3.03
CA GLY A 23 2.08 -19.58 -3.90
C GLY A 23 1.23 -18.33 -3.64
N LEU A 24 -0.09 -18.48 -3.64
CA LEU A 24 -1.03 -17.37 -3.44
C LEU A 24 -1.15 -17.02 -1.96
N LEU A 25 -0.67 -15.84 -1.55
CA LEU A 25 -0.80 -15.36 -0.17
C LEU A 25 -2.27 -15.17 0.27
N PHE A 26 -3.13 -14.77 -0.67
CA PHE A 26 -4.56 -14.56 -0.43
C PHE A 26 -5.38 -15.31 -1.50
N PRO A 27 -5.62 -16.63 -1.31
CA PRO A 27 -6.38 -17.43 -2.25
C PRO A 27 -7.88 -17.16 -2.14
N ALA A 28 -8.61 -17.34 -3.24
CA ALA A 28 -10.07 -17.34 -3.24
C ALA A 28 -10.61 -18.59 -2.51
N ARG A 29 -11.76 -18.45 -1.83
CA ARG A 29 -12.33 -19.52 -0.99
C ARG A 29 -12.64 -20.84 -1.71
N ALA A 30 -12.94 -20.79 -3.01
CA ALA A 30 -13.54 -21.90 -3.75
C ALA A 30 -12.66 -22.46 -4.87
N ARG A 31 -11.55 -21.78 -5.21
CA ARG A 31 -10.68 -22.14 -6.33
C ARG A 31 -9.25 -21.73 -6.00
N ASP A 32 -8.28 -22.46 -6.56
CA ASP A 32 -6.86 -22.09 -6.51
C ASP A 32 -6.58 -20.91 -7.46
N THR A 33 -7.18 -19.77 -7.14
CA THR A 33 -7.13 -18.54 -7.91
C THR A 33 -6.93 -17.36 -6.95
N PRO A 34 -6.31 -16.26 -7.40
CA PRO A 34 -6.15 -15.07 -6.57
C PRO A 34 -7.49 -14.53 -6.07
N PHE A 35 -7.49 -13.94 -4.87
CA PHE A 35 -8.67 -13.26 -4.33
C PHE A 35 -9.21 -12.19 -5.29
N ASN A 36 -10.50 -12.28 -5.61
CA ASN A 36 -11.22 -11.33 -6.47
C ASN A 36 -12.56 -10.84 -5.87
N GLY A 37 -12.89 -11.25 -4.64
CA GLY A 37 -14.19 -11.05 -3.98
C GLY A 37 -14.38 -9.67 -3.32
N TRP A 38 -13.77 -8.60 -3.85
CA TRP A 38 -13.70 -7.29 -3.22
C TRP A 38 -15.05 -6.69 -2.87
N SER A 39 -16.03 -6.71 -3.78
CA SER A 39 -17.34 -6.10 -3.55
C SER A 39 -18.08 -6.73 -2.37
N LYS A 40 -18.07 -8.07 -2.29
CA LYS A 40 -18.71 -8.80 -1.17
C LYS A 40 -17.97 -8.59 0.15
N ALA A 41 -16.64 -8.61 0.11
CA ALA A 41 -15.82 -8.38 1.29
C ALA A 41 -15.99 -6.95 1.85
N LYS A 42 -16.01 -5.94 0.97
CA LYS A 42 -16.25 -4.54 1.35
C LYS A 42 -17.65 -4.35 1.93
N ALA A 43 -18.69 -4.91 1.31
CA ALA A 43 -20.05 -4.83 1.84
C ALA A 43 -20.17 -5.51 3.22
N ALA A 44 -19.44 -6.61 3.46
CA ALA A 44 -19.40 -7.27 4.76
C ALA A 44 -18.64 -6.44 5.82
N LEU A 45 -17.56 -5.76 5.42
CA LEU A 45 -16.83 -4.82 6.28
C LEU A 45 -17.72 -3.65 6.68
N ASP A 46 -18.41 -3.03 5.72
CA ASP A 46 -19.25 -1.84 5.96
C ASP A 46 -20.37 -2.10 6.98
N LYS A 47 -20.93 -3.30 6.99
CA LYS A 47 -21.93 -3.72 8.01
C LYS A 47 -21.39 -3.77 9.44
N ARG A 48 -20.07 -3.83 9.60
CA ARG A 48 -19.38 -3.93 10.90
C ARG A 48 -18.79 -2.59 11.36
N LEU A 49 -18.78 -1.58 10.49
CA LEU A 49 -18.26 -0.27 10.81
C LEU A 49 -19.41 0.59 11.35
N ASP A 50 -19.19 1.24 12.49
CA ASP A 50 -20.08 2.24 13.05
C ASP A 50 -19.39 3.60 13.06
N GLY A 51 -20.12 4.67 12.75
CA GLY A 51 -19.59 6.04 12.71
C GLY A 51 -18.59 6.35 11.59
N VAL A 52 -18.43 5.48 10.58
CA VAL A 52 -17.51 5.70 9.45
C VAL A 52 -18.29 6.13 8.21
N ALA A 53 -17.92 7.29 7.63
CA ALA A 53 -18.50 7.77 6.38
C ALA A 53 -18.21 6.81 5.21
N HIS A 54 -19.03 6.88 4.16
CA HIS A 54 -18.83 6.04 2.97
C HIS A 54 -17.44 6.21 2.36
N PHE A 55 -16.79 5.09 2.04
CA PHE A 55 -15.51 5.06 1.34
C PHE A 55 -15.40 3.80 0.46
N THR A 56 -14.51 3.86 -0.53
CA THR A 56 -14.15 2.75 -1.40
C THR A 56 -12.79 2.16 -1.01
N ILE A 57 -12.43 0.97 -1.49
CA ILE A 57 -11.11 0.39 -1.21
C ILE A 57 -9.98 1.29 -1.75
N HIS A 58 -10.22 2.04 -2.83
CA HIS A 58 -9.25 3.00 -3.37
C HIS A 58 -8.95 4.15 -2.40
N ASP A 59 -9.89 4.50 -1.52
CA ASP A 59 -9.67 5.51 -0.49
C ASP A 59 -8.59 5.11 0.50
N ILE A 60 -8.39 3.83 0.78
CA ILE A 60 -7.31 3.37 1.65
C ILE A 60 -5.95 3.83 1.09
N ARG A 61 -5.77 3.71 -0.23
CA ARG A 61 -4.55 4.15 -0.90
C ARG A 61 -4.43 5.67 -0.95
N ARG A 62 -5.53 6.39 -1.16
CA ARG A 62 -5.54 7.87 -1.14
C ARG A 62 -5.18 8.39 0.25
N SER A 63 -5.80 7.84 1.29
CA SER A 63 -5.51 8.18 2.69
C SER A 63 -4.08 7.85 3.07
N ALA A 64 -3.52 6.71 2.62
CA ALA A 64 -2.11 6.40 2.86
C ALA A 64 -1.18 7.48 2.29
N SER A 65 -1.43 7.95 1.06
CA SER A 65 -0.67 9.05 0.45
C SER A 65 -0.75 10.34 1.28
N THR A 66 -1.96 10.71 1.71
CA THR A 66 -2.17 11.89 2.57
C THR A 66 -1.45 11.75 3.91
N PHE A 67 -1.49 10.59 4.55
CA PHE A 67 -0.79 10.37 5.82
C PHE A 67 0.73 10.38 5.64
N TRP A 68 1.27 9.81 4.57
CA TRP A 68 2.70 9.91 4.28
C TRP A 68 3.14 11.36 4.12
N ALA A 69 2.37 12.18 3.41
CA ALA A 69 2.64 13.62 3.33
C ALA A 69 2.61 14.29 4.73
N SER A 70 1.65 13.94 5.59
CA SER A 70 1.60 14.48 6.96
C SER A 70 2.74 14.00 7.87
N LEU A 71 3.41 12.90 7.52
CA LEU A 71 4.56 12.34 8.21
C LEU A 71 5.89 12.82 7.61
N ASP A 72 5.85 13.89 6.82
CA ASP A 72 7.01 14.51 6.18
C ASP A 72 7.76 13.54 5.25
N ILE A 73 7.02 12.65 4.57
CA ILE A 73 7.57 11.77 3.54
C ILE A 73 7.58 12.51 2.22
N GLU A 74 8.79 12.66 1.68
CA GLU A 74 9.04 13.31 0.41
C GLU A 74 8.12 12.83 -0.73
N PRO A 75 7.57 13.73 -1.57
CA PRO A 75 6.63 13.37 -2.64
C PRO A 75 7.18 12.29 -3.59
N HIS A 76 8.47 12.35 -3.92
CA HIS A 76 9.08 11.36 -4.81
C HIS A 76 9.19 9.95 -4.19
N VAL A 77 9.28 9.85 -2.85
CA VAL A 77 9.22 8.57 -2.13
C VAL A 77 7.78 8.06 -2.07
N THR A 78 6.80 8.95 -1.87
CA THR A 78 5.37 8.61 -1.95
C THR A 78 5.01 8.07 -3.34
N GLU A 79 5.43 8.72 -4.42
CA GLU A 79 5.22 8.24 -5.78
C GLU A 79 5.88 6.87 -6.01
N ALA A 80 7.08 6.66 -5.46
CA ALA A 80 7.77 5.37 -5.50
C ALA A 80 7.01 4.26 -4.74
N LEU A 81 6.47 4.54 -3.55
CA LEU A 81 5.59 3.63 -2.79
C LEU A 81 4.31 3.31 -3.55
N LEU A 82 3.76 4.31 -4.25
CA LEU A 82 2.56 4.16 -5.04
C LEU A 82 2.81 3.46 -6.39
N SER A 83 4.05 3.17 -6.79
CA SER A 83 4.36 2.69 -8.15
C SER A 83 3.87 3.64 -9.24
N HIS A 84 3.79 4.93 -8.95
CA HIS A 84 3.42 5.92 -9.93
C HIS A 84 4.58 6.14 -10.91
N LEU A 85 4.34 5.77 -12.17
CA LEU A 85 5.31 5.97 -13.24
C LEU A 85 5.36 7.43 -13.68
N THR A 86 4.32 8.22 -13.40
CA THR A 86 4.17 9.64 -13.78
C THR A 86 5.36 10.49 -13.36
N PHE A 87 6.00 10.20 -12.21
CA PHE A 87 7.24 10.86 -11.78
C PHE A 87 8.47 10.55 -12.66
N LYS A 88 8.43 9.48 -13.46
CA LYS A 88 9.50 9.02 -14.34
C LYS A 88 9.15 9.08 -15.83
N GLN A 89 8.02 9.67 -16.22
CA GLN A 89 7.60 9.70 -17.65
C GLN A 89 8.21 10.83 -18.46
N ASP A 90 8.83 11.83 -17.81
CA ASP A 90 9.55 12.91 -18.46
C ASP A 90 11.08 12.69 -18.38
N VAL A 91 11.89 13.68 -18.78
CA VAL A 91 13.36 13.67 -18.73
C VAL A 91 13.93 13.14 -17.40
N GLN A 92 13.21 13.34 -16.29
CA GLN A 92 13.55 12.81 -14.97
C GLN A 92 13.70 11.28 -14.94
N GLY A 93 12.95 10.52 -15.73
CA GLY A 93 13.07 9.05 -15.79
C GLY A 93 14.42 8.58 -16.35
N THR A 94 15.02 9.36 -17.25
CA THR A 94 16.34 9.08 -17.82
C THR A 94 17.43 9.23 -16.76
N TYR A 95 17.31 10.23 -15.89
CA TYR A 95 18.30 10.57 -14.86
C TYR A 95 18.08 9.84 -13.53
N ASN A 96 16.82 9.66 -13.12
CA ASN A 96 16.47 9.16 -11.80
C ASN A 96 16.04 7.68 -11.83
N ARG A 97 17.05 6.81 -11.91
CA ARG A 97 16.89 5.36 -11.87
C ARG A 97 16.83 4.79 -10.44
N PHE A 98 17.08 5.64 -9.43
CA PHE A 98 17.09 5.20 -8.05
C PHE A 98 15.70 4.69 -7.64
N ARG A 99 15.69 3.62 -6.85
CA ARG A 99 14.46 2.94 -6.40
C ARG A 99 14.01 3.39 -5.01
N TYR A 100 14.79 4.22 -4.33
CA TYR A 100 14.45 4.78 -3.02
C TYR A 100 14.16 3.75 -1.93
N LEU A 101 14.69 2.53 -2.04
CA LEU A 101 14.39 1.45 -1.09
C LEU A 101 14.69 1.80 0.39
N PRO A 102 15.82 2.48 0.72
CA PRO A 102 16.06 2.93 2.10
C PRO A 102 15.00 3.92 2.59
N GLN A 103 14.65 4.91 1.76
CA GLN A 103 13.67 5.94 2.10
C GLN A 103 12.25 5.36 2.21
N MET A 104 11.89 4.45 1.32
CA MET A 104 10.62 3.72 1.39
C MET A 104 10.52 2.89 2.67
N ARG A 105 11.61 2.27 3.11
CA ARG A 105 11.64 1.51 4.38
C ARG A 105 11.43 2.44 5.57
N GLU A 106 12.10 3.58 5.62
CA GLU A 106 11.90 4.58 6.67
C GLU A 106 10.47 5.13 6.69
N ALA A 107 9.94 5.46 5.51
CA ALA A 107 8.56 5.94 5.36
C ALA A 107 7.53 4.95 5.90
N LEU A 108 7.67 3.67 5.54
CA LEU A 108 6.78 2.62 6.00
C LEU A 108 6.94 2.32 7.50
N ALA A 109 8.15 2.47 8.06
CA ALA A 109 8.37 2.38 9.51
C ALA A 109 7.67 3.52 10.27
N LYS A 110 7.80 4.77 9.79
CA LYS A 110 7.08 5.93 10.35
C LYS A 110 5.56 5.71 10.28
N TYR A 111 5.07 5.26 9.13
CA TYR A 111 3.64 5.00 8.95
C TYR A 111 3.13 3.86 9.82
N GLN A 112 3.90 2.78 9.98
CA GLN A 112 3.57 1.70 10.92
C GLN A 112 3.39 2.23 12.33
N ASN A 113 4.36 3.00 12.83
CA ASN A 113 4.30 3.56 14.19
C ASN A 113 3.10 4.50 14.36
N PHE A 114 2.81 5.32 13.35
CA PHE A 114 1.62 6.16 13.31
C PHE A 114 0.34 5.33 13.42
N LEU A 115 0.18 4.27 12.63
CA LEU A 115 -1.01 3.40 12.67
C LEU A 115 -1.16 2.69 14.02
N ILE A 116 -0.08 2.16 14.58
CA ILE A 116 -0.10 1.49 15.90
C ILE A 116 -0.61 2.45 16.99
N SER A 117 -0.30 3.74 16.90
CA SER A 117 -0.75 4.74 17.88
C SER A 117 -2.28 4.89 17.97
N PHE A 118 -3.03 4.47 16.94
CA PHE A 118 -4.50 4.46 16.94
C PHE A 118 -5.11 3.15 17.43
N VAL A 119 -4.39 2.03 17.29
CA VAL A 119 -4.90 0.68 17.60
C VAL A 119 -4.57 0.27 19.04
N ALA A 120 -3.50 0.81 19.64
CA ALA A 120 -3.10 0.52 21.01
C ALA A 120 -3.86 1.34 22.08
N ARG A 121 -5.04 1.88 21.74
CA ARG A 121 -5.93 2.61 22.67
C ARG A 121 -7.07 1.73 23.14
#